data_AF-A0A966PNB5-F1
#
_entry.id   AF-A0A966PNB5-F1
#
_cell.length_a   1.000
_cell.length_b   1.000
_cell.length_c   1.000
_cell.angle_alpha   90.00
_cell.angle_beta   90.00
_cell.angle_gamma   90.00
#
_symmetry.space_group_name_H-M   'P 1'
#
loop_
_entity.id
_entity.type
_entity.pdbx_description
1 polymer ?
#
loop_
_entity_poly.entity_id
_entity_poly.type
_entity_poly.pdbx_seq_one_letter_code
_entity_poly.pdbx_strand_id
1 'polypeptide(L)'
;MRPFICLAAYDAALADRIASGRQGPAADRASARTAAVSIEIFHKASLVHDDIEDDDAMRYGRPTMHRVHGIPSAINAGDYLLGLGYRLIAGLGAACQDRDIVVDLLQRIGKLTGNDLENNPGLVNAPDKRLE
;
A
#
# COMPACT_ATOMS: atom_id res chain seq x y z
N MET A 1 -2.96 2.12 9.72
CA MET A 1 -1.85 3.10 9.60
C MET A 1 -1.52 3.44 8.14
N ARG A 2 -1.77 2.57 7.14
CA ARG A 2 -1.29 2.71 5.76
C ARG A 2 -1.99 3.78 4.88
N PRO A 3 -3.30 4.07 5.00
CA PRO A 3 -3.93 5.15 4.21
C PRO A 3 -3.35 6.53 4.55
N PHE A 4 -2.99 6.73 5.82
CA PHE A 4 -2.33 7.94 6.29
C PHE A 4 -0.95 8.11 5.66
N ILE A 5 -0.18 7.02 5.52
CA ILE A 5 1.14 7.05 4.87
C ILE A 5 1.02 7.42 3.39
N CYS A 6 0.03 6.90 2.66
CA CYS A 6 -0.19 7.27 1.26
C CYS A 6 -0.53 8.76 1.10
N LEU A 7 -1.40 9.30 1.97
CA LEU A 7 -1.75 10.73 1.93
C LEU A 7 -0.59 11.62 2.40
N ALA A 8 0.15 11.20 3.41
CA ALA A 8 1.35 11.90 3.86
C ALA A 8 2.44 11.89 2.77
N ALA A 9 2.61 10.78 2.07
CA ALA A 9 3.52 10.67 0.92
C ALA A 9 3.08 11.58 -0.23
N TYR A 10 1.77 11.69 -0.50
CA TYR A 10 1.24 12.63 -1.49
C TYR A 10 1.48 14.09 -1.06
N ASP A 11 1.14 14.45 0.18
CA ASP A 11 1.34 15.81 0.70
C ASP A 11 2.84 16.19 0.68
N ALA A 12 3.73 15.24 1.02
CA ALA A 12 5.19 15.41 0.91
C ALA A 12 5.67 15.55 -0.54
N ALA A 13 5.15 14.74 -1.48
CA ALA A 13 5.49 14.84 -2.89
C ALA A 13 4.98 16.15 -3.52
N LEU A 14 3.82 16.66 -3.08
CA LEU A 14 3.30 17.96 -3.50
C LEU A 14 4.17 19.09 -2.98
N ALA A 15 4.59 19.04 -1.71
CA ALA A 15 5.51 20.02 -1.12
C ALA A 15 6.87 20.05 -1.85
N ASP A 16 7.44 18.89 -2.16
CA ASP A 16 8.68 18.77 -2.96
C ASP A 16 8.52 19.36 -4.36
N ARG A 17 7.38 19.11 -5.04
CA ARG A 17 7.11 19.70 -6.36
C ARG A 17 7.04 21.21 -6.33
N ILE A 18 6.38 21.78 -5.31
CA ILE A 18 6.30 23.23 -5.12
C ILE A 18 7.70 23.81 -4.87
N ALA A 19 8.49 23.18 -4.01
CA ALA A 19 9.85 23.61 -3.69
C ALA A 19 10.83 23.49 -4.89
N SER A 20 10.67 22.47 -5.72
CA SER A 20 11.52 22.19 -6.88
C SER A 20 11.10 22.93 -8.17
N GLY A 21 9.99 23.69 -8.14
CA GLY A 21 9.51 24.44 -9.31
C GLY A 21 9.08 23.57 -10.49
N ARG A 22 8.81 22.26 -10.27
CA ARG A 22 8.39 21.33 -11.33
C ARG A 22 7.02 21.70 -11.90
N GLN A 23 6.98 22.03 -13.18
CA GLN A 23 5.74 22.31 -13.91
C GLN A 23 5.15 21.04 -14.53
N GLY A 24 3.82 20.98 -14.61
CA GLY A 24 3.04 19.85 -15.15
C GLY A 24 1.81 19.55 -14.29
N PRO A 25 0.81 18.79 -14.80
CA PRO A 25 -0.37 18.45 -14.03
C PRO A 25 0.01 17.68 -12.76
N ALA A 26 -0.49 18.13 -11.61
CA ALA A 26 -0.41 17.40 -10.36
C ALA A 26 -1.71 16.62 -10.18
N ALA A 27 -1.60 15.37 -9.72
CA ALA A 27 -2.78 14.63 -9.32
C ALA A 27 -3.55 15.44 -8.27
N ASP A 28 -4.85 15.60 -8.43
CA ASP A 28 -5.65 16.27 -7.42
C ASP A 28 -5.73 15.40 -6.13
N ARG A 29 -6.09 16.02 -5.03
CA ARG A 29 -6.14 15.34 -3.72
C ARG A 29 -7.16 14.21 -3.67
N ALA A 30 -8.24 14.27 -4.46
CA ALA A 30 -9.24 13.21 -4.53
C ALA A 30 -8.70 11.99 -5.29
N SER A 31 -7.91 12.20 -6.34
CA SER A 31 -7.18 11.15 -7.04
C SER A 31 -6.17 10.45 -6.11
N ALA A 32 -5.40 11.22 -5.34
CA ALA A 32 -4.48 10.66 -4.33
C ALA A 32 -5.21 9.86 -3.23
N ARG A 33 -6.37 10.34 -2.76
CA ARG A 33 -7.23 9.61 -1.81
C ARG A 33 -7.73 8.29 -2.40
N THR A 34 -8.20 8.32 -3.64
CA THR A 34 -8.69 7.12 -4.32
C THR A 34 -7.60 6.08 -4.49
N ALA A 35 -6.37 6.51 -4.83
CA ALA A 35 -5.20 5.63 -4.85
C ALA A 35 -4.91 5.04 -3.46
N ALA A 36 -4.88 5.86 -2.40
CA ALA A 36 -4.66 5.40 -1.03
C ALA A 36 -5.70 4.36 -0.58
N VAL A 37 -6.98 4.58 -0.92
CA VAL A 37 -8.08 3.65 -0.62
C VAL A 37 -7.92 2.34 -1.39
N SER A 38 -7.54 2.40 -2.68
CA SER A 38 -7.32 1.19 -3.48
C SER A 38 -6.19 0.31 -2.92
N ILE A 39 -5.10 0.93 -2.44
CA ILE A 39 -3.97 0.22 -1.82
C ILE A 39 -4.41 -0.47 -0.52
N GLU A 40 -5.19 0.20 0.33
CA GLU A 40 -5.72 -0.43 1.54
C GLU A 40 -6.68 -1.59 1.21
N ILE A 41 -7.48 -1.46 0.16
CA ILE A 41 -8.36 -2.54 -0.30
C ILE A 41 -7.54 -3.76 -0.75
N PHE A 42 -6.47 -3.57 -1.54
CA PHE A 42 -5.57 -4.66 -1.92
C PHE A 42 -4.91 -5.31 -0.71
N HIS A 43 -4.50 -4.51 0.27
CA HIS A 43 -3.94 -5.03 1.51
C HIS A 43 -4.96 -5.85 2.30
N LYS A 44 -6.23 -5.43 2.38
CA LYS A 44 -7.28 -6.23 3.01
C LYS A 44 -7.56 -7.53 2.26
N ALA A 45 -7.54 -7.47 0.92
CA ALA A 45 -7.70 -8.67 0.10
C ALA A 45 -6.58 -9.68 0.37
N SER A 46 -5.31 -9.23 0.39
CA SER A 46 -4.17 -10.11 0.67
C SER A 46 -4.29 -10.74 2.05
N LEU A 47 -4.62 -9.96 3.09
CA LEU A 47 -4.78 -10.50 4.44
C LEU A 47 -5.86 -11.59 4.52
N VAL A 48 -6.96 -11.47 3.78
CA VAL A 48 -8.01 -12.50 3.77
C VAL A 48 -7.51 -13.80 3.14
N HIS A 49 -6.72 -13.70 2.06
CA HIS A 49 -6.12 -14.86 1.41
C HIS A 49 -4.99 -15.47 2.25
N ASP A 50 -4.10 -14.64 2.82
CA ASP A 50 -3.02 -15.07 3.72
C ASP A 50 -3.60 -15.80 4.94
N ASP A 51 -4.70 -15.30 5.52
CA ASP A 51 -5.39 -15.97 6.63
C ASP A 51 -5.76 -17.42 6.29
N ILE A 52 -6.15 -17.69 5.04
CA ILE A 52 -6.51 -19.03 4.58
C ILE A 52 -5.27 -19.88 4.35
N GLU A 53 -4.25 -19.31 3.70
CA GLU A 53 -3.00 -20.01 3.35
C GLU A 53 -2.23 -20.45 4.61
N ASP A 54 -2.20 -19.59 5.63
CA ASP A 54 -1.52 -19.84 6.90
C ASP A 54 -2.40 -20.61 7.92
N ASP A 55 -3.66 -20.90 7.58
CA ASP A 55 -4.67 -21.47 8.49
C ASP A 55 -4.84 -20.65 9.80
N ASP A 56 -4.71 -19.33 9.71
CA ASP A 56 -4.74 -18.43 10.87
C ASP A 56 -6.12 -18.46 11.56
N ALA A 57 -6.14 -18.72 12.87
CA ALA A 57 -7.40 -18.74 13.61
C ALA A 57 -7.92 -17.32 13.95
N MET A 58 -7.02 -16.36 14.15
CA MET A 58 -7.35 -15.03 14.68
C MET A 58 -6.56 -13.92 13.99
N ARG A 59 -7.22 -12.78 13.72
CA ARG A 59 -6.58 -11.55 13.25
C ARG A 59 -7.13 -10.34 14.00
N TYR A 60 -6.22 -9.50 14.51
CA TYR A 60 -6.56 -8.33 15.34
C TYR A 60 -7.50 -8.65 16.51
N GLY A 61 -7.31 -9.81 17.15
CA GLY A 61 -8.14 -10.27 18.27
C GLY A 61 -9.55 -10.74 17.88
N ARG A 62 -9.83 -10.96 16.59
CA ARG A 62 -11.10 -11.49 16.09
C ARG A 62 -10.88 -12.76 15.26
N PRO A 63 -11.83 -13.71 15.23
CA PRO A 63 -11.74 -14.86 14.34
C PRO A 63 -11.59 -14.45 12.88
N THR A 64 -10.77 -15.17 12.13
CA THR A 64 -10.54 -14.89 10.70
C THR A 64 -11.77 -15.27 9.87
N MET A 65 -11.89 -14.68 8.68
CA MET A 65 -13.09 -14.80 7.86
C MET A 65 -13.39 -16.25 7.48
N HIS A 66 -12.36 -17.04 7.18
CA HIS A 66 -12.54 -18.44 6.78
C HIS A 66 -12.96 -19.33 7.97
N ARG A 67 -12.63 -18.95 9.22
CA ARG A 67 -13.11 -19.63 10.42
C ARG A 67 -14.58 -19.35 10.71
N VAL A 68 -15.06 -18.15 10.40
CA VAL A 68 -16.46 -17.76 10.65
C VAL A 68 -17.40 -18.17 9.51
N HIS A 69 -16.97 -18.01 8.26
CA HIS A 69 -17.82 -18.11 7.07
C HIS A 69 -17.42 -19.23 6.10
N GLY A 70 -16.38 -19.99 6.44
CA GLY A 70 -15.82 -21.03 5.60
C GLY A 70 -14.86 -20.50 4.53
N ILE A 71 -13.98 -21.38 4.07
CA ILE A 71 -12.96 -21.07 3.07
C ILE A 71 -13.55 -20.51 1.76
N PRO A 72 -14.60 -21.11 1.14
CA PRO A 72 -15.10 -20.61 -0.14
C PRO A 72 -15.61 -19.16 -0.09
N SER A 73 -16.28 -18.80 1.01
CA SER A 73 -16.78 -17.43 1.23
C SER A 73 -15.65 -16.44 1.40
N ALA A 74 -14.60 -16.83 2.14
CA ALA A 74 -13.43 -15.99 2.37
C ALA A 74 -12.62 -15.75 1.08
N ILE A 75 -12.45 -16.78 0.23
CA ILE A 75 -11.83 -16.64 -1.10
C ILE A 75 -12.60 -15.62 -1.94
N ASN A 76 -13.93 -15.80 -2.07
CA ASN A 76 -14.78 -14.90 -2.85
C ASN A 76 -14.73 -13.45 -2.33
N ALA A 77 -14.64 -13.26 -1.02
CA ALA A 77 -14.50 -11.94 -0.42
C ALA A 77 -13.15 -11.28 -0.75
N GLY A 78 -12.05 -12.04 -0.69
CA GLY A 78 -10.74 -11.56 -1.12
C GLY A 78 -10.73 -11.16 -2.60
N ASP A 79 -11.29 -12.00 -3.47
CA ASP A 79 -11.37 -11.72 -4.93
C ASP A 79 -12.24 -10.51 -5.24
N TYR A 80 -13.36 -10.35 -4.52
CA TYR A 80 -14.20 -9.15 -4.64
C TYR A 80 -13.43 -7.88 -4.28
N LEU A 81 -12.64 -7.92 -3.20
CA LEU A 81 -11.80 -6.79 -2.79
C LEU A 81 -10.71 -6.50 -3.83
N LEU A 82 -10.06 -7.52 -4.40
CA LEU A 82 -9.14 -7.33 -5.52
C LEU A 82 -9.82 -6.62 -6.71
N GLY A 83 -10.99 -7.10 -7.13
CA GLY A 83 -11.76 -6.50 -8.21
C GLY A 83 -12.17 -5.04 -7.93
N LEU A 84 -12.53 -4.73 -6.68
CA LEU A 84 -12.84 -3.36 -6.24
C LEU A 84 -11.60 -2.45 -6.29
N GLY A 85 -10.45 -2.93 -5.81
CA GLY A 85 -9.18 -2.19 -5.88
C GLY A 85 -8.81 -1.85 -7.32
N TYR A 86 -8.89 -2.83 -8.23
CA TYR A 86 -8.65 -2.60 -9.66
C TYR A 86 -9.63 -1.61 -10.28
N ARG A 87 -10.91 -1.67 -9.90
CA ARG A 87 -11.91 -0.70 -10.38
C ARG A 87 -11.57 0.73 -9.98
N LEU A 88 -11.11 0.94 -8.75
CA LEU A 88 -10.72 2.27 -8.27
C LEU A 88 -9.48 2.79 -9.03
N ILE A 89 -8.47 1.94 -9.23
CA ILE A 89 -7.29 2.28 -10.03
C ILE A 89 -7.66 2.58 -11.49
N ALA A 90 -8.53 1.78 -12.10
CA ALA A 90 -9.00 2.01 -13.47
C ALA A 90 -9.76 3.34 -13.60
N GLY A 91 -10.54 3.71 -12.58
CA GLY A 91 -11.23 5.00 -12.51
C GLY A 91 -10.27 6.20 -12.47
N LEU A 92 -9.10 6.06 -11.84
CA LEU A 92 -8.05 7.09 -11.86
C LEU A 92 -7.53 7.35 -13.27
N GLY A 93 -7.28 6.29 -14.05
CA GLY A 93 -6.80 6.41 -15.43
C GLY A 93 -7.84 6.95 -16.42
N ALA A 94 -9.14 6.90 -16.08
CA ALA A 94 -10.20 7.52 -16.87
C ALA A 94 -10.37 9.02 -16.55
N ALA A 95 -10.01 9.44 -15.34
CA ALA A 95 -10.05 10.85 -14.90
C ALA A 95 -8.72 11.60 -15.15
N CYS A 96 -7.59 10.89 -15.20
CA CYS A 96 -6.27 11.44 -15.46
C CYS A 96 -5.83 11.09 -16.89
N GLN A 97 -5.62 12.10 -17.73
CA GLN A 97 -5.06 11.89 -19.08
C GLN A 97 -3.61 11.36 -19.04
N ASP A 98 -2.93 11.49 -17.89
CA ASP A 98 -1.59 10.96 -17.63
C ASP A 98 -1.66 9.66 -16.80
N ARG A 99 -1.39 8.53 -17.46
CA ARG A 99 -1.18 7.21 -16.83
C ARG A 99 0.02 7.18 -15.87
N ASP A 100 0.95 8.11 -16.04
CA ASP A 100 2.24 8.14 -15.33
C ASP A 100 2.11 8.54 -13.86
N ILE A 101 1.01 9.18 -13.45
CA ILE A 101 0.78 9.64 -12.08
C ILE A 101 0.63 8.47 -11.09
N VAL A 102 -0.14 7.43 -11.46
CA VAL A 102 -0.35 6.27 -10.58
C VAL A 102 0.96 5.50 -10.42
N VAL A 103 1.73 5.39 -11.50
CA VAL A 103 3.04 4.73 -11.50
C VAL A 103 4.06 5.55 -10.68
N ASP A 104 4.13 6.87 -10.84
CA ASP A 104 5.02 7.74 -10.06
C ASP A 104 4.66 7.72 -8.57
N LEU A 105 3.37 7.74 -8.21
CA LEU A 105 2.93 7.65 -6.82
C LEU A 105 3.27 6.29 -6.20
N LEU A 106 3.04 5.19 -6.91
CA LEU A 106 3.40 3.83 -6.46
C LEU A 106 4.92 3.66 -6.32
N GLN A 107 5.71 4.19 -7.26
CA GLN A 107 7.17 4.18 -7.19
C GLN A 107 7.69 5.01 -6.01
N ARG A 108 7.08 6.17 -5.73
CA ARG A 108 7.45 7.03 -4.59
C ARG A 108 7.08 6.40 -3.25
N ILE A 109 5.88 5.82 -3.14
CA ILE A 109 5.49 5.05 -1.95
C ILE A 109 6.46 3.89 -1.75
N GLY A 110 6.80 3.14 -2.81
CA GLY A 110 7.79 2.06 -2.77
C GLY A 110 9.16 2.52 -2.28
N LYS A 111 9.65 3.68 -2.74
CA LYS A 111 10.91 4.29 -2.27
C LYS A 111 10.85 4.72 -0.80
N LEU A 112 9.72 5.28 -0.36
CA LEU A 112 9.52 5.70 1.03
C LEU A 112 9.37 4.51 1.98
N THR A 113 8.91 3.35 1.50
CA THR A 113 8.80 2.13 2.29
C THR A 113 10.00 1.18 2.18
N GLY A 114 10.84 1.36 1.16
CA GLY A 114 11.85 0.37 0.75
C GLY A 114 13.31 0.79 0.84
N ASN A 115 13.64 1.99 1.33
CA ASN A 115 15.02 2.51 1.20
C ASN A 115 15.76 2.83 2.51
N ASP A 116 15.35 2.25 3.64
CA ASP A 116 16.10 2.35 4.89
C ASP A 116 17.16 1.23 5.07
N LEU A 117 17.23 0.25 4.16
CA LEU A 117 18.16 -0.89 4.31
C LEU A 117 19.38 -0.87 3.37
N GLU A 118 19.40 -0.06 2.30
CA GLU A 118 20.52 -0.11 1.33
C GLU A 118 21.51 1.08 1.42
N ASN A 119 21.24 2.12 2.21
CA ASN A 119 22.12 3.30 2.30
C ASN A 119 22.90 3.45 3.62
N ASN A 120 23.05 2.39 4.42
CA ASN A 120 23.91 2.41 5.60
C ASN A 120 24.95 1.29 5.59
N PRO A 121 26.11 1.46 4.94
CA PRO A 121 27.20 0.48 4.99
C PRO A 121 27.83 0.32 6.39
N GLY A 122 27.33 1.01 7.42
CA GLY A 122 27.84 0.96 8.79
C GLY A 122 27.25 -0.12 9.71
N LEU A 123 26.26 -0.91 9.29
CA LEU A 123 25.59 -1.89 10.17
C LEU A 123 26.02 -3.34 9.96
N VAL A 124 26.98 -3.61 9.07
CA VAL A 124 27.47 -4.98 8.80
C VAL A 124 28.55 -5.45 9.80
N ASN A 125 29.07 -4.58 10.67
CA ASN A 125 30.17 -4.93 11.61
C ASN A 125 29.95 -4.44 13.05
N ALA A 126 28.82 -4.78 13.67
CA ALA A 126 28.71 -4.72 15.13
C ALA A 126 29.18 -6.06 15.74
N PRO A 127 30.20 -6.10 16.61
CA PRO A 127 30.63 -7.35 17.25
C PRO A 127 29.54 -7.87 18.19
N ASP A 128 29.25 -9.16 18.07
CA ASP A 128 28.27 -9.88 18.87
C ASP A 128 28.66 -9.86 20.36
N LYS A 129 27.91 -9.11 21.17
CA LYS A 129 28.05 -9.06 22.64
C LYS A 129 27.08 -10.01 23.33
N ARG A 130 27.08 -11.28 22.94
CA ARG A 130 26.46 -12.37 23.70
C ARG A 130 27.41 -13.54 23.92
N LEU A 131 28.56 -13.29 24.54
CA LEU A 131 29.29 -14.31 25.31
C LEU A 131 30.18 -13.61 26.34
N GLU A 132 29.56 -13.12 27.43
CA GLU A 132 30.13 -13.05 28.80
C GLU A 132 28.99 -13.18 29.81
#